data_AF-A0AAW7YWB9-F1
#
_entry.id   AF-A0AAW7YWB9-F1
#
_cell.length_a   1.000
_cell.length_b   1.000
_cell.length_c   1.000
_cell.angle_alpha   90.00
_cell.angle_beta   90.00
_cell.angle_gamma   90.00
#
_symmetry.space_group_name_H-M   'P 1'
#
loop_
_entity.id
_entity.type
_entity.pdbx_description
1 polymer ?
#
loop_
_entity_poly.entity_id
_entity_poly.type
_entity_poly.pdbx_seq_one_letter_code
_entity_poly.pdbx_strand_id
1 'polypeptide(L)' 'VYSVEVESAVSTHPDVAMVAGIGIPDENWGETVHAVVVPAGDKEPTLEDIQAHVKDQIAGYKSPRSISIAKELPLSPMN' A
#
# COMPACT_ATOMS: atom_id res chain seq x y z
N VAL A 1 4.42 12.85 1.08
CA VAL A 1 5.44 11.83 0.72
C VAL A 1 4.91 10.96 -0.41
N TYR A 2 5.48 11.06 -1.62
CA TYR A 2 5.22 10.13 -2.75
C TYR A 2 6.25 9.01 -2.65
N SER A 3 6.02 7.98 -1.83
CA SER A 3 7.03 6.95 -1.65
C SER A 3 6.76 5.79 -2.61
N VAL A 4 7.26 5.96 -3.84
CA VAL A 4 7.41 4.87 -4.83
C VAL A 4 8.04 3.63 -4.18
N GLU A 5 8.91 3.83 -3.19
CA GLU A 5 9.53 2.77 -2.38
C GLU A 5 8.50 1.93 -1.60
N VAL A 6 7.47 2.55 -1.01
CA VAL A 6 6.40 1.83 -0.30
C VAL A 6 5.55 1.06 -1.29
N GLU A 7 5.14 1.69 -2.38
CA GLU A 7 4.38 1.02 -3.45
C GLU A 7 5.17 -0.14 -4.04
N SER A 8 6.47 0.04 -4.29
CA SER A 8 7.37 -1.00 -4.78
C SER A 8 7.44 -2.17 -3.81
N ALA A 9 7.65 -1.90 -2.51
CA ALA A 9 7.70 -2.95 -1.50
C ALA A 9 6.37 -3.73 -1.40
N VAL A 10 5.24 -3.03 -1.36
CA VAL A 10 3.91 -3.67 -1.29
C VAL A 10 3.58 -4.44 -2.57
N SER A 11 3.98 -3.94 -3.75
CA SER A 11 3.73 -4.59 -5.05
C SER A 11 4.42 -5.94 -5.21
N THR A 12 5.43 -6.25 -4.39
CA THR A 12 6.10 -7.56 -4.40
C THR A 12 5.37 -8.63 -3.59
N HIS A 13 4.28 -8.27 -2.90
CA HIS A 13 3.48 -9.22 -2.14
C HIS A 13 2.68 -10.13 -3.10
N PRO A 14 2.67 -11.46 -2.90
CA PRO A 14 2.05 -12.40 -3.85
C PRO A 14 0.54 -12.19 -4.05
N ASP A 15 -0.16 -11.73 -3.02
CA ASP A 15 -1.60 -11.43 -3.08
C ASP A 15 -1.92 -10.02 -3.60
N VAL A 16 -0.94 -9.25 -4.09
CA VAL A 16 -1.12 -7.87 -4.58
C VAL A 16 -0.90 -7.80 -6.09
N ALA A 17 -1.92 -7.37 -6.84
CA ALA A 17 -1.80 -7.07 -8.28
C ALA A 17 -1.37 -5.62 -8.52
N MET A 18 -1.97 -4.67 -7.80
CA MET A 18 -1.64 -3.25 -7.88
C MET A 18 -1.76 -2.59 -6.51
N VAL A 19 -1.01 -1.51 -6.32
CA VAL A 19 -1.07 -0.72 -5.11
C VAL A 19 -0.87 0.76 -5.43
N ALA A 20 -1.59 1.62 -4.71
CA ALA A 20 -1.32 3.05 -4.64
C ALA A 20 -1.14 3.47 -3.18
N GLY A 21 -0.06 4.19 -2.89
CA GLY A 21 0.22 4.75 -1.57
C GLY A 21 -0.22 6.20 -1.50
N ILE A 22 -1.14 6.52 -0.59
CA ILE A 22 -1.59 7.89 -0.35
C ILE A 22 -1.22 8.33 1.07
N GLY A 23 -0.82 9.59 1.22
CA GLY A 23 -0.69 10.21 2.53
C GLY A 23 -2.07 10.59 3.06
N ILE A 24 -2.41 10.15 4.26
CA ILE A 24 -3.62 10.59 4.96
C ILE A 24 -3.24 11.33 6.25
N PRO A 25 -4.02 12.33 6.69
CA PRO A 25 -3.81 12.97 7.98
C PRO A 25 -3.83 11.97 9.13
N ASP A 26 -2.91 12.10 10.08
CA ASP A 26 -2.82 11.27 11.28
C ASP A 26 -2.56 12.15 12.50
N GLU A 27 -3.34 11.97 13.58
CA GLU A 27 -3.24 12.83 14.77
C GLU A 27 -1.92 12.66 15.53
N ASN A 28 -1.26 11.50 15.42
CA ASN A 28 -0.04 11.19 16.15
C ASN A 28 1.23 11.51 15.33
N TRP A 29 1.14 11.39 14.00
CA TRP A 29 2.29 11.48 13.10
C TRP A 29 2.22 12.63 12.09
N GLY A 30 1.13 13.42 12.11
CA GLY A 30 0.84 14.45 11.11
C GLY A 30 0.30 13.85 9.82
N GLU A 31 1.08 12.97 9.18
CA GLU A 31 0.68 12.20 8.01
C GLU A 31 1.12 10.73 8.16
N THR A 32 0.30 9.81 7.65
CA THR A 32 0.66 8.40 7.52
C THR A 32 0.35 7.84 6.15
N VAL A 33 0.98 6.71 5.80
CA VAL A 33 0.73 6.04 4.53
C VAL A 33 -0.49 5.13 4.66
N HIS A 34 -1.46 5.36 3.77
CA HIS A 34 -2.57 4.46 3.49
C HIS A 34 -2.32 3.78 2.14
N ALA A 35 -2.42 2.44 2.09
CA ALA A 35 -2.24 1.70 0.86
C ALA A 35 -3.61 1.25 0.30
N VAL A 36 -3.93 1.67 -0.92
CA VAL A 36 -5.07 1.13 -1.67
C VAL A 36 -4.56 -0.04 -2.49
N VAL A 37 -5.07 -1.23 -2.22
CA VAL A 37 -4.57 -2.49 -2.76
C VAL A 37 -5.61 -3.14 -3.66
N VAL A 38 -5.18 -3.58 -4.83
CA VAL A 38 -5.95 -4.45 -5.71
C VAL A 38 -5.41 -5.88 -5.53
N PRO A 39 -6.23 -6.83 -5.05
CA PRO A 39 -5.81 -8.21 -4.86
C PRO A 39 -5.43 -8.90 -6.18
N ALA A 40 -4.44 -9.79 -6.14
CA ALA A 40 -4.05 -10.60 -7.30
C ALA A 40 -4.98 -11.79 -7.57
N GLY A 41 -5.84 -12.15 -6.61
CA GLY A 41 -6.79 -13.23 -6.72
C GLY A 41 -7.93 -13.09 -5.70
N ASP A 42 -8.53 -14.21 -5.32
CA ASP A 42 -9.69 -14.23 -4.41
C ASP A 42 -9.32 -13.90 -2.96
N LYS A 43 -8.03 -13.95 -2.62
CA LYS A 43 -7.53 -13.64 -1.28
C LYS A 43 -7.17 -12.17 -1.18
N GLU A 44 -7.92 -11.44 -0.36
CA GLU A 44 -7.59 -10.07 0.01
C GLU A 44 -6.46 -10.07 1.06
N PRO A 45 -5.34 -9.37 0.83
CA PRO A 45 -4.29 -9.23 1.83
C PRO A 45 -4.77 -8.35 2.99
N THR A 46 -4.39 -8.72 4.21
CA THR A 46 -4.68 -7.92 5.40
C THR A 46 -3.61 -6.86 5.63
N LEU A 47 -3.89 -5.86 6.48
CA LEU A 47 -2.89 -4.87 6.88
C LEU A 47 -1.66 -5.56 7.50
N GLU A 48 -1.89 -6.59 8.31
CA GLU A 48 -0.85 -7.34 9.00
C GLU A 48 0.03 -8.13 8.01
N ASP A 49 -0.57 -8.75 6.98
CA ASP A 49 0.16 -9.42 5.90
C ASP A 49 1.08 -8.44 5.17
N ILE A 50 0.54 -7.28 4.79
CA ILE A 50 1.31 -6.24 4.09
C ILE A 50 2.43 -5.71 4.98
N GLN A 51 2.14 -5.37 6.24
CA GLN A 51 3.14 -4.86 7.18
C GLN A 51 4.25 -5.87 7.44
N ALA A 52 3.90 -7.15 7.61
CA ALA A 52 4.87 -8.22 7.81
C ALA A 52 5.77 -8.37 6.58
N HIS A 53 5.21 -8.29 5.37
CA HIS A 53 5.94 -8.40 4.12
C HIS A 53 6.91 -7.24 3.88
N VAL A 54 6.51 -6.00 4.17
CA VAL A 54 7.37 -4.83 3.92
C VAL A 54 8.36 -4.54 5.05
N LYS A 55 8.19 -5.16 6.23
CA LYS A 55 8.99 -4.88 7.43
C LYS A 55 10.51 -4.97 7.22
N ASP A 56 10.96 -5.92 6.41
CA ASP A 56 12.37 -6.15 6.13
C ASP A 56 12.85 -5.45 4.84
N GLN A 57 11.95 -4.76 4.13
CA GLN A 57 12.24 -4.08 2.87
C GLN A 57 12.37 -2.56 3.04
N ILE A 58 11.59 -1.98 3.95
CA ILE A 58 11.53 -0.53 4.18
C ILE A 58 11.60 -0.22 5.68
N ALA A 59 12.02 1.00 6.01
CA ALA A 59 12.02 1.46 7.40
C ALA A 59 10.60 1.45 7.99
N GLY A 60 10.43 0.98 9.23
CA GLY A 60 9.11 0.75 9.83
C GLY A 60 8.18 1.97 9.86
N TYR A 61 8.71 3.20 9.93
CA TYR A 61 7.90 4.42 9.87
C TYR A 61 7.29 4.69 8.48
N LYS A 62 7.81 4.04 7.42
CA LYS A 62 7.27 4.08 6.06
C LYS A 62 6.23 3.00 5.80
N SER A 63 6.10 2.02 6.70
CA SER A 63 5.13 0.93 6.56
C SER A 63 3.70 1.49 6.56
N PRO A 64 2.81 1.02 5.67
CA PRO A 64 1.41 1.46 5.67
C PRO A 64 0.77 1.24 7.04
N ARG A 65 0.02 2.24 7.53
CA ARG A 65 -0.73 2.14 8.80
C ARG A 65 -2.19 1.77 8.59
N SER A 66 -2.67 1.83 7.36
CA SER A 66 -4.02 1.41 6.99
C SER A 66 -4.03 0.96 5.53
N ILE A 67 -4.99 0.09 5.20
CA ILE A 67 -5.22 -0.36 3.83
C ILE A 67 -6.69 -0.26 3.46
N SER A 68 -6.97 -0.10 2.17
CA SER A 68 -8.29 -0.30 1.57
C SER A 68 -8.17 -1.26 0.40
N ILE A 69 -9.16 -2.14 0.23
CA ILE A 69 -9.24 -3.03 -0.91
C ILE A 69 -10.06 -2.36 -2.02
N ALA A 70 -9.51 -2.35 -3.23
CA ALA A 70 -10.16 -1.84 -4.43
C ALA A 70 -10.21 -2.94 -5.51
N LYS A 71 -11.21 -2.87 -6.39
CA LYS A 71 -11.30 -3.78 -7.55
C LYS A 71 -10.33 -3.38 -8.66
N GLU A 72 -10.11 -2.09 -8.82
CA GLU A 72 -9.20 -1.49 -9.80
C GLU A 72 -8.75 -0.12 -9.29
N LEU A 73 -7.60 0.35 -9.78
CA LEU A 73 -7.15 1.71 -9.55
C LEU A 73 -7.48 2.58 -10.78
N PRO A 74 -7.96 3.81 -10.58
CA PRO A 74 -8.22 4.72 -11.69
C PRO A 74 -6.91 5.05 -12.39
N LEU A 75 -6.81 4.65 -13.67
CA LEU A 75 -5.68 5.01 -14.53
C LEU A 75 -6.02 6.28 -15.31
N SER A 76 -5.06 7.19 -15.42
CA SER A 76 -5.23 8.34 -16.32
C SER A 76 -5.29 7.84 -17.77
N PRO A 77 -6.19 8.36 -18.61
CA PRO A 77 -6.20 8.03 -20.03
C PRO A 77 -4.86 8.43 -20.63
N MET A 78 -4.18 7.48 -21.25
CA MET A 78 -2.98 7.76 -22.03
C MET A 78 -3.43 8.30 -23.38
N ASN A 79 -3.22 9.60 -23.61
CA ASN A 79 -3.37 10.24 -24.94
C ASN A 79 -2.10 10.05 -25.77
#